data_AF-A0A5B8ULL1-F1
#
_entry.id   AF-A0A5B8ULL1-F1
#
_cell.length_a   1.000
_cell.length_b   1.000
_cell.length_c   1.000
_cell.angle_alpha   90.00
_cell.angle_beta   90.00
_cell.angle_gamma   90.00
#
_symmetry.space_group_name_H-M   'P 1'
#
loop_
_entity.id
_entity.type
_entity.pdbx_description
1 polymer ?
#
loop_
_entity_poly.entity_id
_entity_poly.type
_entity_poly.pdbx_seq_one_letter_code
_entity_poly.pdbx_strand_id
1 'polypeptide(L)'
;MKIRLCCPFFKENLVAQIQIAEAGKWVDEIHVTECDRTFQYKSKPFCFAHANLPKVFYHKLEAESLFLKAGNLLPHIRLGRKPQWHPRLFRQTTWFNEGMQRNLSVPEFDDNDILILSDIDEIIDANKADRLIEDVKKHGVVTAKLRFSLFYLNLFSLNWGGPPDYSYRTFLIRGKTFRERWKADSDTLRKQGERNQLAKTVYCANEFAGFHHSWLGDVKVIQEKIRAYAHTEHGIYDNEAYIRECLESGKSIFSQHEVKVDTAVRLLDTVEKNREFFRPYLMS
;
A
#
# COMPACT_ATOMS: atom_id res chain seq x y z
N MET A 1 -17.99 -3.14 17.18
CA MET A 1 -17.25 -3.63 16.01
C MET A 1 -17.19 -2.50 15.03
N LYS A 2 -15.99 -2.00 14.75
CA LYS A 2 -15.69 -1.05 13.69
C LYS A 2 -14.87 -1.72 12.59
N ILE A 3 -14.95 -1.19 11.39
CA ILE A 3 -14.09 -1.50 10.25
C ILE A 3 -13.14 -0.32 10.06
N ARG A 4 -11.83 -0.58 10.23
CA ARG A 4 -10.80 0.46 10.14
C ARG A 4 -9.84 0.17 9.01
N LEU A 5 -9.65 1.14 8.12
CA LEU A 5 -8.59 1.13 7.12
C LEU A 5 -7.33 1.77 7.69
N CYS A 6 -6.18 1.10 7.56
CA CYS A 6 -4.90 1.56 8.10
C CYS A 6 -3.88 1.65 6.96
N CYS A 7 -3.48 2.88 6.60
CA CYS A 7 -2.62 3.14 5.45
C CYS A 7 -1.41 4.01 5.79
N PRO A 8 -0.16 3.57 5.50
CA PRO A 8 0.95 4.49 5.39
C PRO A 8 0.75 5.39 4.16
N PHE A 9 1.12 6.66 4.29
CA PHE A 9 1.10 7.64 3.22
C PHE A 9 2.49 8.23 3.01
N PHE A 10 2.86 8.43 1.73
CA PHE A 10 4.08 9.12 1.36
C PHE A 10 3.77 10.51 0.77
N LYS A 11 3.22 10.55 -0.45
CA LYS A 11 2.89 11.78 -1.21
C LYS A 11 1.75 11.59 -2.24
N GLU A 12 1.14 10.42 -2.31
CA GLU A 12 0.22 9.99 -3.37
C GLU A 12 -1.19 10.58 -3.21
N ASN A 13 -1.32 11.92 -3.12
CA ASN A 13 -2.59 12.59 -2.83
C ASN A 13 -3.72 12.24 -3.83
N LEU A 14 -3.39 12.03 -5.11
CA LEU A 14 -4.37 11.59 -6.10
C LEU A 14 -4.95 10.21 -5.76
N VAL A 15 -4.08 9.26 -5.41
CA VAL A 15 -4.50 7.89 -5.09
C VAL A 15 -5.21 7.83 -3.74
N ALA A 16 -4.71 8.61 -2.77
CA ALA A 16 -5.37 8.78 -1.48
C ALA A 16 -6.79 9.33 -1.63
N GLN A 17 -7.03 10.25 -2.57
CA GLN A 17 -8.39 10.74 -2.88
C GLN A 17 -9.32 9.60 -3.32
N ILE A 18 -8.82 8.71 -4.20
CA ILE A 18 -9.58 7.56 -4.67
C ILE A 18 -9.84 6.58 -3.52
N GLN A 19 -8.80 6.20 -2.76
CA GLN A 19 -8.91 5.28 -1.63
C GLN A 19 -9.90 5.78 -0.58
N ILE A 20 -9.83 7.06 -0.19
CA ILE A 20 -10.70 7.64 0.83
C ILE A 20 -12.15 7.68 0.35
N ALA A 21 -12.39 8.11 -0.89
CA ALA A 21 -13.73 8.16 -1.46
C ALA A 21 -14.33 6.75 -1.63
N GLU A 22 -13.52 5.75 -1.98
CA GLU A 22 -13.96 4.36 -2.11
C GLU A 22 -14.24 3.71 -0.76
N ALA A 23 -13.26 3.76 0.15
CA ALA A 23 -13.37 3.19 1.49
C ALA A 23 -14.47 3.85 2.31
N GLY A 24 -14.64 5.18 2.20
CA GLY A 24 -15.62 5.96 2.95
C GLY A 24 -17.06 5.49 2.78
N LYS A 25 -17.36 4.74 1.71
CA LYS A 25 -18.66 4.12 1.46
C LYS A 25 -19.02 3.01 2.45
N TRP A 26 -18.03 2.33 3.04
CA TRP A 26 -18.25 1.09 3.77
C TRP A 26 -17.38 0.89 5.02
N VAL A 27 -16.30 1.66 5.19
CA VAL A 27 -15.48 1.64 6.42
C VAL A 27 -15.96 2.70 7.41
N ASP A 28 -15.67 2.49 8.70
CA ASP A 28 -16.02 3.42 9.78
C ASP A 28 -14.93 4.47 9.98
N GLU A 29 -13.67 4.06 9.92
CA GLU A 29 -12.50 4.91 10.19
C GLU A 29 -11.39 4.65 9.17
N ILE A 30 -10.77 5.73 8.67
CA ILE A 30 -9.68 5.70 7.70
C ILE A 30 -8.46 6.35 8.36
N HIS A 31 -7.55 5.53 8.84
CA HIS A 31 -6.31 5.94 9.48
C HIS A 31 -5.22 6.09 8.42
N VAL A 32 -4.73 7.33 8.27
CA VAL A 32 -3.65 7.66 7.34
C VAL A 32 -2.46 8.17 8.12
N THR A 33 -1.30 7.55 7.93
CA THR A 33 -0.09 7.89 8.67
C THR A 33 1.00 8.41 7.76
N GLU A 34 1.45 9.63 8.00
CA GLU A 34 2.54 10.26 7.26
C GLU A 34 3.74 10.53 8.18
N CYS A 35 4.94 10.18 7.74
CA CYS A 35 6.19 10.52 8.43
C CYS A 35 6.82 11.81 7.86
N ASP A 36 7.61 12.54 8.65
CA ASP A 36 8.46 13.67 8.19
C ASP A 36 9.77 13.20 7.50
N ARG A 37 9.98 11.88 7.37
CA ARG A 37 11.14 11.27 6.72
C ARG A 37 10.72 10.28 5.63
N THR A 38 11.53 10.19 4.56
CA THR A 38 11.46 9.09 3.59
C THR A 38 12.03 7.82 4.20
N PHE A 39 11.79 6.67 3.57
CA PHE A 39 12.43 5.41 3.99
C PHE A 39 13.96 5.44 3.88
N GLN A 40 14.51 6.31 3.03
CA GLN A 40 15.94 6.59 2.94
C GLN A 40 16.42 7.64 3.96
N TYR A 41 15.61 7.98 4.97
CA TYR A 41 15.93 8.91 6.06
C TYR A 41 16.09 10.39 5.64
N LYS A 42 15.62 10.77 4.44
CA LYS A 42 15.62 12.17 3.99
C LYS A 42 14.42 12.91 4.57
N SER A 43 14.60 14.17 4.99
CA SER A 43 13.49 15.00 5.45
C SER A 43 12.48 15.26 4.33
N LYS A 44 11.19 15.28 4.67
CA LYS A 44 10.10 15.69 3.80
C LYS A 44 9.03 16.43 4.63
N PRO A 45 8.33 17.41 4.04
CA PRO A 45 7.20 18.03 4.71
C PRO A 45 6.02 17.05 4.80
N PHE A 46 5.14 17.30 5.76
CA PHE A 46 3.79 16.73 5.76
C PHE A 46 2.97 17.36 4.63
N CYS A 47 2.39 16.53 3.76
CA CYS A 47 1.74 16.98 2.53
C CYS A 47 0.40 16.30 2.23
N PHE A 48 -0.12 15.49 3.17
CA PHE A 48 -1.45 14.90 3.02
C PHE A 48 -2.55 15.97 2.95
N ALA A 49 -3.28 16.01 1.83
CA ALA A 49 -4.25 17.05 1.53
C ALA A 49 -5.67 16.77 2.06
N HIS A 50 -5.94 15.55 2.51
CA HIS A 50 -7.30 15.05 2.76
C HIS A 50 -7.64 14.88 4.25
N ALA A 51 -6.87 15.54 5.13
CA ALA A 51 -7.01 15.39 6.58
C ALA A 51 -8.38 15.82 7.14
N ASN A 52 -9.08 16.72 6.44
CA ASN A 52 -10.38 17.27 6.88
C ASN A 52 -11.57 16.47 6.34
N LEU A 53 -11.36 15.39 5.59
CA LEU A 53 -12.45 14.58 5.07
C LEU A 53 -13.12 13.74 6.18
N PRO A 54 -14.44 13.47 6.07
CA PRO A 54 -15.12 12.63 7.04
C PRO A 54 -14.48 11.25 7.17
N LYS A 55 -14.51 10.69 8.38
CA LYS A 55 -13.93 9.38 8.75
C LYS A 55 -12.40 9.31 8.64
N VAL A 56 -11.71 10.35 8.18
CA VAL A 56 -10.25 10.36 8.08
C VAL A 56 -9.63 10.75 9.42
N PHE A 57 -8.73 9.91 9.91
CA PHE A 57 -7.89 10.13 11.07
C PHE A 57 -6.44 10.24 10.59
N TYR A 58 -5.92 11.46 10.56
CA TYR A 58 -4.58 11.74 10.06
C TYR A 58 -3.55 11.77 11.18
N HIS A 59 -2.53 10.91 11.06
CA HIS A 59 -1.45 10.75 12.04
C HIS A 59 -0.15 11.27 11.45
N LYS A 60 0.38 12.34 12.04
CA LYS A 60 1.72 12.86 11.72
C LYS A 60 2.75 12.23 12.65
N LEU A 61 3.79 11.64 12.07
CA LEU A 61 4.87 11.03 12.82
C LEU A 61 6.19 11.74 12.54
N GLU A 62 6.80 12.26 13.60
CA GLU A 62 8.19 12.69 13.60
C GLU A 62 9.08 11.45 13.69
N ALA A 63 9.63 11.03 12.55
CA ALA A 63 10.30 9.76 12.36
C ALA A 63 11.80 9.78 12.68
N GLU A 64 12.37 10.92 13.09
CA GLU A 64 13.80 11.04 13.42
C GLU A 64 14.27 9.99 14.44
N SER A 65 13.50 9.77 15.52
CA SER A 65 13.80 8.77 16.56
C SER A 65 13.25 7.38 16.26
N LEU A 66 12.50 7.21 15.17
CA LEU A 66 11.82 5.96 14.80
C LEU A 66 12.51 5.25 13.65
N PHE A 67 13.07 6.00 12.71
CA PHE A 67 13.73 5.50 11.52
C PHE A 67 15.25 5.36 11.73
N LEU A 68 15.88 4.59 10.85
CA LEU A 68 17.31 4.33 10.85
C LEU A 68 17.95 4.96 9.61
N LYS A 69 19.02 5.73 9.83
CA LYS A 69 19.87 6.28 8.78
C LYS A 69 20.73 5.18 8.13
N ALA A 70 20.91 5.27 6.81
CA ALA A 70 21.79 4.36 6.06
C ALA A 70 23.22 4.38 6.62
N GLY A 71 23.86 3.21 6.68
CA GLY A 71 25.23 3.05 7.20
C GLY A 71 25.33 2.69 8.69
N ASN A 72 24.22 2.71 9.43
CA ASN A 72 24.22 2.24 10.81
C ASN A 72 24.25 0.70 10.85
N LEU A 73 25.41 0.10 11.17
CA LEU A 73 25.49 -1.32 11.53
C LEU A 73 24.89 -1.48 12.92
N LEU A 74 23.60 -1.82 12.99
CA LEU A 74 22.89 -1.91 14.26
C LEU A 74 22.78 -3.36 14.72
N PRO A 75 23.48 -3.76 15.80
CA PRO A 75 23.17 -5.02 16.49
C PRO A 75 21.76 -4.92 17.10
N HIS A 76 21.01 -6.03 17.02
CA HIS A 76 19.58 -6.15 17.32
C HIS A 76 19.09 -5.66 18.69
N ILE A 77 19.99 -5.44 19.63
CA ILE A 77 19.70 -5.33 21.05
C ILE A 77 19.15 -3.93 21.41
N ARG A 78 19.22 -2.95 20.51
CA ARG A 78 18.90 -1.54 20.80
C ARG A 78 17.53 -1.03 20.34
N LEU A 79 16.65 -1.86 19.78
CA LEU A 79 15.37 -1.40 19.19
C LEU A 79 14.16 -1.96 19.96
N GLY A 80 13.41 -1.08 20.62
CA GLY A 80 12.23 -1.45 21.43
C GLY A 80 10.94 -1.71 20.64
N ARG A 81 10.73 -1.01 19.51
CA ARG A 81 9.62 -1.27 18.56
C ARG A 81 10.23 -1.75 17.24
N LYS A 82 9.92 -2.97 16.79
CA LYS A 82 10.44 -3.52 15.53
C LYS A 82 9.49 -4.56 14.92
N PRO A 83 9.47 -4.70 13.58
CA PRO A 83 8.85 -5.85 12.94
C PRO A 83 9.55 -7.17 13.35
N GLN A 84 8.77 -8.22 13.57
CA GLN A 84 9.22 -9.54 14.02
C GLN A 84 10.04 -10.27 12.94
N TRP A 85 9.70 -10.10 11.67
CA TRP A 85 10.43 -10.70 10.54
C TRP A 85 11.86 -10.15 10.33
N HIS A 86 12.20 -9.05 11.00
CA HIS A 86 13.44 -8.32 10.73
C HIS A 86 14.71 -9.11 11.15
N PRO A 87 15.73 -9.27 10.28
CA PRO A 87 16.85 -10.21 10.47
C PRO A 87 17.99 -9.68 11.38
N ARG A 88 18.51 -10.56 12.27
CA ARG A 88 19.83 -10.63 12.99
C ARG A 88 20.85 -9.46 12.94
N LEU A 89 21.13 -8.98 11.75
CA LEU A 89 22.11 -7.95 11.41
C LEU A 89 21.61 -7.35 10.11
N PHE A 90 21.74 -6.04 9.98
CA PHE A 90 21.12 -5.35 8.87
C PHE A 90 21.94 -4.21 8.29
N ARG A 91 21.87 -4.09 6.97
CA ARG A 91 22.47 -3.01 6.17
C ARG A 91 21.43 -2.16 5.42
N GLN A 92 20.24 -2.67 5.14
CA GLN A 92 19.26 -2.00 4.25
C GLN A 92 18.17 -1.23 5.00
N THR A 93 18.55 -0.27 5.84
CA THR A 93 17.67 0.45 6.79
C THR A 93 16.33 0.97 6.23
N THR A 94 16.20 1.11 4.92
CA THR A 94 14.97 1.46 4.21
C THR A 94 13.79 0.53 4.50
N TRP A 95 13.98 -0.78 4.49
CA TRP A 95 12.90 -1.74 4.75
C TRP A 95 12.42 -1.72 6.20
N PHE A 96 13.34 -1.44 7.13
CA PHE A 96 12.98 -1.23 8.53
C PHE A 96 12.07 -0.01 8.67
N ASN A 97 12.45 1.10 8.03
CA ASN A 97 11.70 2.35 8.08
C ASN A 97 10.29 2.19 7.48
N GLU A 98 10.19 1.47 6.35
CA GLU A 98 8.92 1.10 5.73
C GLU A 98 8.05 0.29 6.70
N GLY A 99 8.61 -0.77 7.29
CA GLY A 99 7.88 -1.62 8.23
C GLY A 99 7.47 -0.92 9.52
N MET A 100 8.32 0.00 10.02
CA MET A 100 8.00 0.84 11.15
C MET A 100 6.80 1.74 10.86
N GLN A 101 6.75 2.41 9.71
CA GLN A 101 5.61 3.25 9.35
C GLN A 101 4.33 2.40 9.22
N ARG A 102 4.38 1.22 8.58
CA ARG A 102 3.21 0.32 8.49
C ARG A 102 2.70 -0.08 9.88
N ASN A 103 3.58 -0.49 10.77
CA ASN A 103 3.20 -0.90 12.13
C ASN A 103 2.62 0.26 12.95
N LEU A 104 3.17 1.47 12.79
CA LEU A 104 2.64 2.67 13.44
C LEU A 104 1.38 3.24 12.76
N SER A 105 0.99 2.69 11.60
CA SER A 105 -0.29 3.01 10.94
C SER A 105 -1.47 2.26 11.55
N VAL A 106 -1.21 1.26 12.39
CA VAL A 106 -2.26 0.51 13.09
C VAL A 106 -2.65 1.30 14.35
N PRO A 107 -3.89 1.81 14.46
CA PRO A 107 -4.37 2.46 15.67
C PRO A 107 -4.67 1.44 16.77
N GLU A 108 -5.02 1.91 17.97
CA GLU A 108 -5.63 1.03 18.97
C GLU A 108 -6.92 0.41 18.44
N PHE A 109 -7.17 -0.87 18.76
CA PHE A 109 -8.30 -1.63 18.24
C PHE A 109 -8.82 -2.69 19.22
N ASP A 110 -10.11 -2.99 19.13
CA ASP A 110 -10.74 -4.05 19.89
C ASP A 110 -10.66 -5.39 19.16
N ASP A 111 -10.78 -6.49 19.91
CA ASP A 111 -10.77 -7.85 19.36
C ASP A 111 -11.88 -8.11 18.35
N ASN A 112 -12.98 -7.38 18.50
CA ASN A 112 -14.16 -7.51 17.66
C ASN A 112 -14.11 -6.68 16.39
N ASP A 113 -13.11 -5.85 16.21
CA ASP A 113 -12.98 -4.98 15.04
C ASP A 113 -12.41 -5.73 13.84
N ILE A 114 -12.60 -5.17 12.66
CA ILE A 114 -11.94 -5.62 11.42
C ILE A 114 -10.96 -4.51 11.02
N LEU A 115 -9.70 -4.88 10.86
CA LEU A 115 -8.66 -4.01 10.34
C LEU A 115 -8.42 -4.35 8.88
N ILE A 116 -8.28 -3.32 8.05
CA ILE A 116 -7.85 -3.42 6.66
C ILE A 116 -6.43 -2.86 6.64
N LEU A 117 -5.45 -3.75 6.43
CA LEU A 117 -4.04 -3.44 6.38
C LEU A 117 -3.63 -3.34 4.91
N SER A 118 -3.37 -2.12 4.43
CA SER A 118 -3.19 -1.81 3.01
C SER A 118 -2.27 -0.61 2.84
N ASP A 119 -1.42 -0.61 1.81
CA ASP A 119 -0.75 0.61 1.39
C ASP A 119 -1.77 1.55 0.71
N ILE A 120 -1.54 2.87 0.70
CA ILE A 120 -2.53 3.87 0.20
C ILE A 120 -2.88 3.73 -1.29
N ASP A 121 -2.08 2.96 -2.05
CA ASP A 121 -2.33 2.63 -3.45
C ASP A 121 -3.03 1.28 -3.65
N GLU A 122 -3.41 0.59 -2.57
CA GLU A 122 -4.10 -0.71 -2.58
C GLU A 122 -5.57 -0.55 -2.15
N ILE A 123 -6.46 -0.36 -3.13
CA ILE A 123 -7.85 0.04 -2.92
C ILE A 123 -8.78 -1.15 -3.11
N ILE A 124 -9.59 -1.46 -2.10
CA ILE A 124 -10.70 -2.42 -2.20
C ILE A 124 -11.90 -1.75 -2.88
N ASP A 125 -12.50 -2.43 -3.86
CA ASP A 125 -13.77 -2.03 -4.48
C ASP A 125 -14.91 -2.16 -3.47
N ALA A 126 -15.62 -1.07 -3.18
CA ALA A 126 -16.71 -1.08 -2.20
C ALA A 126 -17.83 -2.06 -2.58
N ASN A 127 -18.02 -2.37 -3.87
CA ASN A 127 -19.00 -3.36 -4.33
C ASN A 127 -18.65 -4.80 -3.91
N LYS A 128 -17.44 -5.02 -3.39
CA LYS A 128 -16.95 -6.32 -2.91
C LYS A 128 -16.85 -6.37 -1.38
N ALA A 129 -17.13 -5.26 -0.68
CA ALA A 129 -16.93 -5.11 0.75
C ALA A 129 -17.76 -6.12 1.57
N ASP A 130 -19.06 -6.26 1.30
CA ASP A 130 -19.95 -7.13 2.09
C ASP A 130 -19.46 -8.58 2.10
N ARG A 131 -19.10 -9.12 0.93
CA ARG A 131 -18.53 -10.46 0.80
C ARG A 131 -17.21 -10.59 1.55
N LEU A 132 -16.30 -9.62 1.44
CA LEU A 132 -15.03 -9.66 2.16
C LEU A 132 -15.24 -9.61 3.69
N ILE A 133 -16.25 -8.87 4.15
CA ILE A 133 -16.64 -8.80 5.57
C ILE A 133 -17.17 -10.16 6.05
N GLU A 134 -17.96 -10.85 5.23
CA GLU A 134 -18.42 -12.21 5.53
C GLU A 134 -17.25 -13.21 5.58
N ASP A 135 -16.36 -13.15 4.58
CA ASP A 135 -15.19 -14.02 4.50
C ASP A 135 -14.27 -13.82 5.72
N VAL A 136 -14.01 -12.58 6.16
CA VAL A 136 -13.15 -12.31 7.34
C VAL A 136 -13.84 -12.71 8.65
N LYS A 137 -15.16 -12.59 8.75
CA LYS A 137 -15.91 -13.12 9.91
C LYS A 137 -15.80 -14.64 10.00
N LYS A 138 -15.81 -15.33 8.85
CA LYS A 138 -15.71 -16.79 8.77
C LYS A 138 -14.28 -17.31 8.99
N HIS A 139 -13.28 -16.65 8.41
CA HIS A 139 -11.90 -17.14 8.35
C HIS A 139 -10.96 -16.45 9.36
N GLY A 140 -11.40 -15.36 10.01
CA GLY A 140 -10.60 -14.53 10.91
C GLY A 140 -9.61 -13.59 10.19
N VAL A 141 -9.09 -14.01 9.04
CA VAL A 141 -8.21 -13.23 8.16
C VAL A 141 -8.43 -13.61 6.70
N VAL A 142 -8.45 -12.60 5.83
CA VAL A 142 -8.63 -12.75 4.38
C VAL A 142 -7.66 -11.82 3.67
N THR A 143 -7.17 -12.23 2.50
CA THR A 143 -6.50 -11.34 1.55
C THR A 143 -7.33 -11.13 0.29
N ALA A 144 -7.22 -9.93 -0.27
CA ALA A 144 -7.84 -9.55 -1.53
C ALA A 144 -6.91 -9.81 -2.71
N LYS A 145 -7.49 -10.20 -3.85
CA LYS A 145 -6.84 -10.12 -5.16
C LYS A 145 -7.01 -8.72 -5.73
N LEU A 146 -5.94 -8.13 -6.24
CA LEU A 146 -5.96 -6.75 -6.74
C LEU A 146 -5.47 -6.71 -8.20
N ARG A 147 -6.17 -5.93 -9.02
CA ARG A 147 -5.68 -5.61 -10.37
C ARG A 147 -4.59 -4.56 -10.24
N PHE A 148 -3.36 -4.93 -10.56
CA PHE A 148 -2.25 -4.01 -10.48
C PHE A 148 -2.16 -3.17 -11.77
N SER A 149 -2.21 -1.85 -11.64
CA SER A 149 -1.99 -0.91 -12.74
C SER A 149 -0.76 -0.02 -12.49
N LEU A 150 -0.14 0.39 -13.58
CA LEU A 150 1.09 1.18 -13.59
C LEU A 150 0.88 2.43 -14.45
N PHE A 151 1.23 3.61 -13.92
CA PHE A 151 1.13 4.94 -14.59
C PHE A 151 -0.26 5.45 -14.94
N TYR A 152 -1.16 4.56 -15.36
CA TYR A 152 -2.53 4.85 -15.70
C TYR A 152 -3.45 3.85 -14.98
N LEU A 153 -4.69 4.27 -14.74
CA LEU A 153 -5.67 3.47 -14.00
C LEU A 153 -6.09 2.20 -14.76
N ASN A 154 -5.95 2.20 -16.09
CA ASN A 154 -6.30 1.10 -16.99
C ASN A 154 -5.11 0.45 -17.72
N LEU A 155 -3.86 0.78 -17.32
CA LEU A 155 -2.65 0.13 -17.84
C LEU A 155 -2.22 -0.96 -16.87
N PHE A 156 -2.69 -2.18 -17.09
CA PHE A 156 -2.57 -3.28 -16.14
C PHE A 156 -1.29 -4.06 -16.32
N SER A 157 -0.67 -4.35 -15.19
CA SER A 157 0.45 -5.26 -15.01
C SER A 157 0.05 -6.71 -15.29
N LEU A 158 0.84 -7.42 -16.11
CA LEU A 158 0.58 -8.81 -16.48
C LEU A 158 1.42 -9.82 -15.71
N ASN A 159 2.64 -9.45 -15.30
CA ASN A 159 3.64 -10.38 -14.78
C ASN A 159 4.43 -9.82 -13.58
N TRP A 160 3.78 -9.09 -12.67
CA TRP A 160 4.48 -8.56 -11.48
C TRP A 160 4.91 -9.68 -10.53
N GLY A 161 6.07 -9.49 -9.89
CA GLY A 161 6.62 -10.46 -8.94
C GLY A 161 5.79 -10.62 -7.67
N GLY A 162 5.86 -11.82 -7.09
CA GLY A 162 5.17 -12.20 -5.85
C GLY A 162 4.02 -13.18 -6.10
N PRO A 163 3.08 -13.29 -5.14
CA PRO A 163 1.91 -14.14 -5.30
C PRO A 163 1.04 -13.71 -6.50
N PRO A 164 0.35 -14.65 -7.18
CA PRO A 164 -0.56 -14.34 -8.27
C PRO A 164 -1.64 -13.32 -7.90
N ASP A 165 -2.20 -12.64 -8.91
CA ASP A 165 -3.31 -11.68 -8.78
C ASP A 165 -3.04 -10.55 -7.78
N TYR A 166 -1.76 -10.21 -7.58
CA TYR A 166 -1.31 -9.22 -6.59
C TYR A 166 -1.87 -9.48 -5.18
N SER A 167 -2.13 -10.75 -4.86
CA SER A 167 -2.72 -11.19 -3.59
C SER A 167 -1.70 -11.21 -2.44
N TYR A 168 -2.18 -11.41 -1.21
CA TYR A 168 -1.39 -11.45 0.02
C TYR A 168 -0.61 -10.15 0.28
N ARG A 169 -1.24 -9.03 -0.07
CA ARG A 169 -0.70 -7.68 0.07
C ARG A 169 -1.60 -6.81 0.92
N THR A 170 -2.89 -6.82 0.59
CA THR A 170 -3.95 -6.25 1.42
C THR A 170 -4.65 -7.33 2.22
N PHE A 171 -4.87 -7.06 3.51
CA PHE A 171 -5.50 -8.00 4.42
C PHE A 171 -6.68 -7.36 5.14
N LEU A 172 -7.80 -8.09 5.22
CA LEU A 172 -8.84 -7.84 6.20
C LEU A 172 -8.63 -8.85 7.33
N ILE A 173 -8.56 -8.38 8.58
CA ILE A 173 -8.25 -9.23 9.72
C ILE A 173 -9.05 -8.82 10.95
N ARG A 174 -9.58 -9.81 11.67
CA ARG A 174 -10.20 -9.61 12.98
C ARG A 174 -9.13 -9.16 13.98
N GLY A 175 -9.44 -8.16 14.82
CA GLY A 175 -8.52 -7.65 15.84
C GLY A 175 -7.92 -8.78 16.69
N LYS A 176 -8.77 -9.71 17.16
CA LYS A 176 -8.34 -10.89 17.91
C LYS A 176 -7.32 -11.73 17.15
N THR A 177 -7.63 -12.08 15.90
CA THR A 177 -6.76 -12.89 15.04
C THR A 177 -5.43 -12.20 14.78
N PHE A 178 -5.44 -10.89 14.57
CA PHE A 178 -4.22 -10.11 14.35
C PHE A 178 -3.31 -10.11 15.58
N ARG A 179 -3.91 -9.92 16.77
CA ARG A 179 -3.17 -9.94 18.03
C ARG A 179 -2.60 -11.32 18.35
N GLU A 180 -3.38 -12.38 18.19
CA GLU A 180 -2.98 -13.75 18.54
C GLU A 180 -1.92 -14.31 17.57
N ARG A 181 -2.11 -14.14 16.25
CA ARG A 181 -1.25 -14.76 15.24
C ARG A 181 -0.03 -13.91 14.87
N TRP A 182 -0.17 -12.59 14.88
CA TRP A 182 0.86 -11.65 14.42
C TRP A 182 1.25 -10.61 15.47
N LYS A 183 0.71 -10.66 16.70
CA LYS A 183 1.05 -9.70 17.76
C LYS A 183 0.87 -8.24 17.35
N ALA A 184 -0.15 -7.98 16.53
CA ALA A 184 -0.43 -6.67 15.93
C ALA A 184 0.72 -6.11 15.04
N ASP A 185 1.55 -6.97 14.47
CA ASP A 185 2.64 -6.60 13.56
C ASP A 185 2.20 -6.71 12.09
N SER A 186 1.79 -5.57 11.53
CA SER A 186 1.27 -5.47 10.17
C SER A 186 2.34 -5.78 9.13
N ASP A 187 3.57 -5.33 9.36
CA ASP A 187 4.65 -5.52 8.40
C ASP A 187 5.16 -6.97 8.37
N THR A 188 5.14 -7.68 9.50
CA THR A 188 5.37 -9.14 9.48
C THR A 188 4.34 -9.87 8.64
N LEU A 189 3.05 -9.56 8.80
CA LEU A 189 2.00 -10.13 7.96
C LEU A 189 2.25 -9.80 6.47
N ARG A 190 2.57 -8.54 6.16
CA ARG A 190 2.89 -8.08 4.80
C ARG A 190 4.04 -8.87 4.19
N LYS A 191 5.18 -9.00 4.88
CA LYS A 191 6.35 -9.71 4.34
C LYS A 191 6.14 -11.22 4.21
N GLN A 192 5.34 -11.84 5.08
CA GLN A 192 4.95 -13.24 4.91
C GLN A 192 4.08 -13.41 3.65
N GLY A 193 3.17 -12.46 3.41
CA GLY A 193 2.33 -12.44 2.22
C GLY A 193 3.12 -12.25 0.92
N GLU A 194 3.98 -11.23 0.85
CA GLU A 194 4.86 -10.97 -0.31
C GLU A 194 5.76 -12.17 -0.66
N ARG A 195 6.15 -12.97 0.34
CA ARG A 195 6.95 -14.20 0.19
C ARG A 195 6.12 -15.45 -0.09
N ASN A 196 4.82 -15.30 -0.34
CA ASN A 196 3.87 -16.39 -0.59
C ASN A 196 3.77 -17.43 0.55
N GLN A 197 4.14 -17.05 1.79
CA GLN A 197 4.17 -17.96 2.94
C GLN A 197 2.77 -18.19 3.53
N LEU A 198 1.80 -17.39 3.14
CA LEU A 198 0.43 -17.41 3.65
C LEU A 198 -0.55 -18.19 2.77
N ALA A 199 -0.10 -18.68 1.60
CA ALA A 199 -0.95 -19.28 0.58
C ALA A 199 -1.81 -20.47 1.06
N LYS A 200 -1.35 -21.17 2.10
CA LYS A 200 -2.04 -22.33 2.69
C LYS A 200 -2.78 -22.01 3.99
N THR A 201 -2.62 -20.81 4.55
CA THR A 201 -3.04 -20.49 5.93
C THR A 201 -3.89 -19.22 6.06
N VAL A 202 -4.01 -18.45 4.98
CA VAL A 202 -4.88 -17.28 4.87
C VAL A 202 -5.77 -17.46 3.66
N TYR A 203 -7.08 -17.29 3.84
CA TYR A 203 -8.03 -17.37 2.75
C TYR A 203 -7.79 -16.23 1.76
N CYS A 204 -7.69 -16.54 0.47
CA CYS A 204 -7.61 -15.56 -0.60
C CYS A 204 -8.95 -15.50 -1.33
N ALA A 205 -9.51 -14.31 -1.45
CA ALA A 205 -10.78 -14.10 -2.14
C ALA A 205 -10.71 -14.67 -3.57
N ASN A 206 -11.78 -15.35 -4.01
CA ASN A 206 -11.75 -16.06 -5.29
C ASN A 206 -11.64 -15.10 -6.49
N GLU A 207 -12.24 -13.91 -6.39
CA GLU A 207 -12.30 -12.88 -7.42
C GLU A 207 -11.40 -11.69 -7.09
N PHE A 208 -11.06 -10.90 -8.12
CA PHE A 208 -10.52 -9.55 -7.92
C PHE A 208 -11.49 -8.73 -7.09
N ALA A 209 -10.96 -8.12 -6.03
CA ALA A 209 -11.73 -7.34 -5.07
C ALA A 209 -11.26 -5.88 -4.99
N GLY A 210 -10.40 -5.45 -5.92
CA GLY A 210 -9.86 -4.09 -5.91
C GLY A 210 -8.72 -3.90 -6.89
N PHE A 211 -7.97 -2.83 -6.67
CA PHE A 211 -6.90 -2.36 -7.52
C PHE A 211 -5.67 -2.01 -6.69
N HIS A 212 -4.49 -2.21 -7.27
CA HIS A 212 -3.27 -1.55 -6.83
C HIS A 212 -2.92 -0.52 -7.90
N HIS A 213 -2.95 0.77 -7.62
CA HIS A 213 -2.68 1.83 -8.60
C HIS A 213 -1.36 2.52 -8.31
N SER A 214 -0.27 2.01 -8.88
CA SER A 214 1.06 2.53 -8.57
C SER A 214 1.60 3.46 -9.65
N TRP A 215 2.52 4.33 -9.22
CA TRP A 215 3.23 5.26 -10.07
C TRP A 215 2.32 6.25 -10.84
N LEU A 216 1.10 6.49 -10.36
CA LEU A 216 0.21 7.52 -10.91
C LEU A 216 0.81 8.92 -10.72
N GLY A 217 0.96 9.67 -11.80
CA GLY A 217 1.46 11.04 -11.78
C GLY A 217 2.32 11.37 -12.99
N ASP A 218 2.89 12.56 -12.97
CA ASP A 218 3.85 13.00 -13.98
C ASP A 218 5.26 12.45 -13.68
N VAL A 219 6.22 12.77 -14.57
CA VAL A 219 7.63 12.40 -14.42
C VAL A 219 8.19 12.80 -13.06
N LYS A 220 7.82 13.98 -12.54
CA LYS A 220 8.35 14.49 -11.28
C LYS A 220 7.85 13.65 -10.11
N VAL A 221 6.55 13.34 -10.06
CA VAL A 221 5.97 12.46 -9.04
C VAL A 221 6.65 11.09 -9.05
N ILE A 222 6.88 10.53 -10.24
CA ILE A 222 7.56 9.24 -10.40
C ILE A 222 9.00 9.32 -9.88
N GLN A 223 9.80 10.31 -10.30
CA GLN A 223 11.17 10.47 -9.80
C GLN A 223 11.23 10.64 -8.28
N GLU A 224 10.33 11.44 -7.70
CA GLU A 224 10.25 11.60 -6.25
C GLU A 224 9.95 10.27 -5.54
N LYS A 225 9.05 9.44 -6.10
CA LYS A 225 8.77 8.10 -5.59
C LYS A 225 10.00 7.19 -5.70
N ILE A 226 10.70 7.13 -6.84
CA ILE A 226 11.94 6.33 -7.01
C ILE A 226 12.97 6.70 -5.94
N ARG A 227 13.21 8.00 -5.74
CA ARG A 227 14.21 8.52 -4.79
C ARG A 227 13.88 8.30 -3.32
N ALA A 228 12.63 7.98 -2.99
CA ALA A 228 12.15 7.76 -1.64
C ALA A 228 11.90 6.27 -1.31
N TYR A 229 11.72 5.45 -2.35
CA TYR A 229 11.33 4.05 -2.25
C TYR A 229 12.36 3.19 -1.52
N ALA A 230 11.89 2.09 -0.91
CA ALA A 230 12.74 1.21 -0.11
C ALA A 230 13.69 0.35 -0.95
N HIS A 231 13.30 0.05 -2.19
CA HIS A 231 14.10 -0.64 -3.20
C HIS A 231 15.11 0.30 -3.84
N THR A 232 16.28 0.43 -3.23
CA THR A 232 17.34 1.33 -3.70
C THR A 232 17.91 0.94 -5.06
N GLU A 233 17.79 -0.33 -5.45
CA GLU A 233 18.19 -0.85 -6.77
C GLU A 233 17.41 -0.21 -7.92
N HIS A 234 16.19 0.25 -7.67
CA HIS A 234 15.38 0.94 -8.68
C HIS A 234 15.85 2.37 -8.96
N GLY A 235 16.86 2.87 -8.24
CA GLY A 235 17.46 4.17 -8.51
C GLY A 235 18.01 4.32 -9.93
N ILE A 236 18.31 3.21 -10.63
CA ILE A 236 18.74 3.21 -12.03
C ILE A 236 17.67 3.76 -12.99
N TYR A 237 16.41 3.76 -12.57
CA TYR A 237 15.27 4.22 -13.37
C TYR A 237 14.96 5.71 -13.17
N ASP A 238 15.71 6.42 -12.31
CA ASP A 238 15.58 7.86 -12.08
C ASP A 238 16.18 8.67 -13.23
N ASN A 239 15.57 8.56 -14.41
CA ASN A 239 15.94 9.28 -15.62
C ASN A 239 14.70 9.90 -16.26
N GLU A 240 14.65 11.23 -16.33
CA GLU A 240 13.48 11.96 -16.82
C GLU A 240 13.07 11.57 -18.25
N ALA A 241 14.04 11.46 -19.17
CA ALA A 241 13.76 11.14 -20.56
C ALA A 241 13.18 9.72 -20.69
N TYR A 242 13.75 8.76 -19.96
CA TYR A 242 13.26 7.39 -19.92
C TYR A 242 11.86 7.27 -19.31
N ILE A 243 11.61 7.95 -18.18
CA ILE A 243 10.29 7.96 -17.55
C ILE A 243 9.24 8.56 -18.49
N ARG A 244 9.59 9.67 -19.17
CA ARG A 244 8.72 10.30 -20.17
C ARG A 244 8.40 9.35 -21.32
N GLU A 245 9.41 8.65 -21.85
CA GLU A 245 9.21 7.64 -22.90
C GLU A 245 8.26 6.52 -22.42
N CYS A 246 8.45 6.00 -21.20
CA CYS A 246 7.57 4.98 -20.63
C CYS A 246 6.12 5.46 -20.50
N LEU A 247 5.92 6.70 -20.03
CA LEU A 247 4.59 7.31 -19.90
C LEU A 247 3.90 7.49 -21.26
N GLU A 248 4.61 7.99 -22.26
CA GLU A 248 4.05 8.26 -23.60
C GLU A 248 3.78 6.97 -24.37
N SER A 249 4.65 5.96 -24.23
CA SER A 249 4.52 4.68 -24.93
C SER A 249 3.65 3.65 -24.19
N GLY A 250 3.19 3.95 -22.97
CA GLY A 250 2.45 3.00 -22.13
C GLY A 250 3.24 1.76 -21.77
N LYS A 251 4.56 1.89 -21.64
CA LYS A 251 5.45 0.79 -21.25
C LYS A 251 5.78 0.89 -19.77
N SER A 252 6.10 -0.26 -19.18
CA SER A 252 6.65 -0.29 -17.83
C SER A 252 8.01 0.40 -17.77
N ILE A 253 8.27 1.08 -16.66
CA ILE A 253 9.60 1.57 -16.27
C ILE A 253 10.54 0.45 -15.81
N PHE A 254 9.98 -0.72 -15.49
CA PHE A 254 10.74 -1.92 -15.17
C PHE A 254 10.87 -2.77 -16.43
N SER A 255 12.08 -2.92 -16.93
CA SER A 255 12.38 -3.48 -18.27
C SER A 255 11.88 -4.90 -18.55
N GLN A 256 11.65 -5.71 -17.51
CA GLN A 256 11.15 -7.09 -17.63
C GLN A 256 9.64 -7.21 -17.32
N HIS A 257 8.97 -6.07 -17.16
CA HIS A 257 7.61 -6.03 -16.69
C HIS A 257 6.64 -5.65 -17.81
N GLU A 258 5.69 -6.53 -18.07
CA GLU A 258 4.70 -6.38 -19.13
C GLU A 258 3.46 -5.70 -18.59
N VAL A 259 2.96 -4.75 -19.38
CA VAL A 259 1.73 -4.01 -19.10
C VAL A 259 0.83 -4.01 -20.34
N LYS A 260 -0.47 -3.92 -20.13
CA LYS A 260 -1.48 -3.90 -21.18
C LYS A 260 -2.61 -2.95 -20.82
N VAL A 261 -2.99 -2.10 -21.77
CA VAL A 261 -4.22 -1.32 -21.66
C VAL A 261 -5.43 -2.25 -21.78
N ASP A 262 -6.33 -2.20 -20.81
CA ASP A 262 -7.59 -2.95 -20.85
C ASP A 262 -8.77 -2.04 -20.46
N THR A 263 -9.52 -1.60 -21.47
CA THR A 263 -10.71 -0.77 -21.28
C THR A 263 -11.97 -1.58 -21.00
N ALA A 264 -11.92 -2.91 -21.08
CA ALA A 264 -13.06 -3.78 -20.74
C ALA A 264 -13.16 -4.02 -19.23
N VAL A 265 -12.05 -3.82 -18.50
CA VAL A 265 -12.06 -3.79 -17.03
C VAL A 265 -12.72 -2.50 -16.55
N ARG A 266 -13.90 -2.64 -15.96
CA ARG A 266 -14.54 -1.55 -15.21
C ARG A 266 -13.68 -1.20 -14.00
N LEU A 267 -13.36 0.08 -13.84
CA LEU A 267 -12.61 0.63 -12.71
C LEU A 267 -13.53 0.85 -11.50
N LEU A 268 -12.95 1.33 -10.39
CA LEU A 268 -13.71 1.71 -9.20
C LEU A 268 -14.83 2.69 -9.53
N ASP A 269 -15.99 2.57 -8.86
CA ASP A 269 -17.13 3.47 -9.09
C ASP A 269 -16.78 4.94 -8.89
N THR A 270 -15.85 5.24 -7.98
CA THR A 270 -15.33 6.59 -7.77
C THR A 270 -14.64 7.14 -9.02
N VAL A 271 -13.92 6.29 -9.76
CA VAL A 271 -13.27 6.66 -11.02
C VAL A 271 -14.29 6.74 -12.14
N GLU A 272 -15.14 5.72 -12.29
CA GLU A 272 -16.12 5.65 -13.39
C GLU A 272 -17.12 6.82 -13.37
N LYS A 273 -17.60 7.21 -12.19
CA LYS A 273 -18.52 8.35 -12.04
C LYS A 273 -17.86 9.71 -12.33
N ASN A 274 -16.52 9.78 -12.26
CA ASN A 274 -15.73 10.99 -12.45
C ASN A 274 -14.74 10.83 -13.62
N ARG A 275 -15.10 10.06 -14.64
CA ARG A 275 -14.18 9.65 -15.71
C ARG A 275 -13.51 10.82 -16.44
N GLU A 276 -14.22 11.94 -16.62
CA GLU A 276 -13.64 13.15 -17.22
C GLU A 276 -12.53 13.77 -16.36
N PHE A 277 -12.68 13.79 -15.03
CA PHE A 277 -11.62 14.24 -14.12
C PHE A 277 -10.39 13.32 -14.20
N PHE A 278 -10.62 12.01 -14.30
CA PHE A 278 -9.53 11.02 -14.38
C PHE A 278 -9.00 10.80 -15.79
N ARG A 279 -9.51 11.50 -16.81
CA ARG A 279 -9.11 11.34 -18.20
C ARG A 279 -7.58 11.44 -18.43
N PRO A 280 -6.83 12.35 -17.76
CA PRO A 280 -5.37 12.40 -17.90
C PRO A 280 -4.65 11.14 -17.37
N TYR A 281 -5.32 10.32 -16.58
CA TYR A 281 -4.81 9.09 -15.96
C TYR A 281 -5.41 7.83 -16.59
N LEU A 282 -6.02 7.96 -17.78
CA LEU A 282 -6.53 6.86 -18.58
C LEU A 282 -5.82 6.84 -19.92
N MET A 283 -5.23 5.70 -20.26
CA MET A 283 -4.61 5.48 -21.57
C MET A 283 -5.70 5.11 -22.58
N SER A 284 -5.69 5.76 -23.74
CA SER A 284 -6.64 5.54 -24.84
C SER A 284 -6.38 4.25 -25.61
#